data_AF-A0A256CAU4-F1
#
_entry.id   AF-A0A256CAU4-F1
#
_cell.length_a   1.000
_cell.length_b   1.000
_cell.length_c   1.000
_cell.angle_alpha   90.00
_cell.angle_beta   90.00
_cell.angle_gamma   90.00
#
_symmetry.space_group_name_H-M   'P 1'
#
loop_
_entity.id
_entity.type
_entity.pdbx_description
1 polymer ?
#
loop_
_entity_poly.entity_id
_entity_poly.type
_entity_poly.pdbx_seq_one_letter_code
_entity_poly.pdbx_strand_id
1 'polypeptide(L)'
;MTTELPSTSKTFYIQTQGCQMNEYDSDKMADSLKAFCQLEKTTDVEKADVIILNTCSIREKAQEKVFSELGRWRELKAANPNIVICVGGCVASQEGELIRKRAPYVDIVFGPQTLHRLPKMLHDVWKGNGAQVDVSFPEIEKFDHLPEPRAEGPSAFVSIMEGCNKYCSFCIVPYTRGEEISRPVMDVIGEIAILAEQGVKEINLLGQNVNDYQGEMPDGSICDLALLIEYVAKVDGIDRIRFTTSHPIAFSDRLIEVYGRVPELVSHLHLPIQSGSDKILMAMKRNHTALEYKSKIRKLQKVRPDISLSTDIIVGFPGETAEDFEKTMDLVKELNYDMSFSFIYSPRPGTPAASLPDNVSMEEKKERLARLQAQITSQVNAISQSMVGTKQRILVSRPSRHDPEVLAGRTENNRVVNFIGPKELIGQFCDVIITEALPNSLRGRLVLE
;
A
#
# COMPACT_ATOMS: atom_id res chain seq x y z
N MET A 1 -4.19 23.77 46.87
CA MET A 1 -4.10 22.30 46.76
C MET A 1 -4.14 21.96 45.29
N THR A 2 -2.96 21.85 44.70
CA THR A 2 -2.68 21.38 43.35
C THR A 2 -2.99 19.89 43.30
N THR A 3 -4.05 19.51 42.60
CA THR A 3 -4.34 18.11 42.28
C THR A 3 -3.31 17.61 41.27
N GLU A 4 -2.45 16.71 41.72
CA GLU A 4 -1.50 15.97 40.90
C GLU A 4 -2.25 15.17 39.82
N LEU A 5 -1.90 15.40 38.55
CA LEU A 5 -2.24 14.51 37.45
C LEU A 5 -1.44 13.21 37.62
N PRO A 6 -2.04 12.01 37.45
CA PRO A 6 -1.31 10.75 37.57
C PRO A 6 -0.15 10.70 36.55
N SER A 7 1.02 10.34 37.07
CA SER A 7 2.36 10.54 36.49
C SER A 7 2.83 9.44 35.53
N THR A 8 1.98 8.97 34.61
CA THR A 8 2.39 8.06 33.52
C THR A 8 1.61 8.41 32.26
N SER A 9 2.30 8.80 31.17
CA SER A 9 1.65 9.02 29.87
C SER A 9 0.95 7.75 29.43
N LYS A 10 -0.33 7.83 29.08
CA LYS A 10 -1.05 6.69 28.50
C LYS A 10 -0.42 6.28 27.18
N THR A 11 -0.49 5.00 26.85
CA THR A 11 0.15 4.45 25.65
C THR A 11 -0.84 3.75 24.73
N PHE A 12 -0.49 3.62 23.46
CA PHE A 12 -1.27 2.88 22.48
C PHE A 12 -0.41 1.91 21.67
N TYR A 13 -1.02 0.80 21.26
CA TYR A 13 -0.43 -0.20 20.38
C TYR A 13 -1.28 -0.32 19.11
N ILE A 14 -0.64 -0.30 17.93
CA ILE A 14 -1.30 -0.54 16.64
C ILE A 14 -0.72 -1.81 16.02
N GLN A 15 -1.58 -2.79 15.76
CA GLN A 15 -1.27 -3.93 14.90
C GLN A 15 -1.83 -3.68 13.52
N THR A 16 -0.95 -3.35 12.58
CA THR A 16 -1.29 -3.17 11.18
C THR A 16 -1.35 -4.52 10.46
N GLN A 17 -2.46 -4.81 9.80
CA GLN A 17 -2.62 -5.96 8.94
C GLN A 17 -3.09 -5.50 7.56
N GLY A 18 -2.25 -5.58 6.53
CA GLY A 18 -2.74 -5.24 5.20
C GLY A 18 -1.71 -4.83 4.17
N CYS A 19 -1.99 -3.70 3.53
CA CYS A 19 -1.22 -3.11 2.44
C CYS A 19 -0.64 -1.75 2.85
N GLN A 20 0.04 -1.07 1.90
CA GLN A 20 0.64 0.25 2.11
C GLN A 20 -0.38 1.29 2.59
N MET A 21 -1.64 1.22 2.15
CA MET A 21 -2.70 2.11 2.66
C MET A 21 -2.99 1.87 4.15
N ASN A 22 -2.91 0.63 4.63
CA ASN A 22 -3.08 0.36 6.06
C ASN A 22 -1.89 0.84 6.88
N GLU A 23 -0.67 0.79 6.34
CA GLU A 23 0.50 1.41 6.99
C GLU A 23 0.30 2.93 7.09
N TYR A 24 -0.02 3.58 5.97
CA TYR A 24 -0.35 5.02 5.93
C TYR A 24 -1.48 5.39 6.91
N ASP A 25 -2.60 4.64 6.90
CA ASP A 25 -3.73 4.87 7.80
C ASP A 25 -3.28 4.71 9.27
N SER A 26 -2.33 3.82 9.56
CA SER A 26 -1.78 3.61 10.92
C SER A 26 -0.87 4.72 11.38
N ASP A 27 -0.06 5.28 10.48
CA ASP A 27 0.78 6.43 10.77
C ASP A 27 -0.10 7.66 11.06
N LYS A 28 -1.13 7.90 10.24
CA LYS A 28 -2.08 9.00 10.48
C LYS A 28 -2.88 8.83 11.78
N MET A 29 -3.23 7.59 12.16
CA MET A 29 -3.80 7.31 13.48
C MET A 29 -2.81 7.62 14.60
N ALA A 30 -1.56 7.20 14.47
CA ALA A 30 -0.53 7.46 15.49
C ALA A 30 -0.32 8.97 15.70
N ASP A 31 -0.21 9.74 14.61
CA ASP A 31 -0.07 11.20 14.67
C ASP A 31 -1.28 11.85 15.34
N SER A 32 -2.49 11.43 14.97
CA SER A 32 -3.75 11.96 15.52
C SER A 32 -3.88 11.66 17.02
N LEU A 33 -3.54 10.45 17.46
CA LEU A 33 -3.59 10.05 18.87
C LEU A 33 -2.56 10.79 19.70
N LYS A 34 -1.36 11.03 19.16
CA LYS A 34 -0.34 11.83 19.81
C LYS A 34 -0.79 13.29 19.95
N ALA A 35 -1.28 13.89 18.87
CA ALA A 35 -1.68 15.29 18.83
C ALA A 35 -2.92 15.58 19.71
N PHE A 36 -3.95 14.75 19.62
CA PHE A 36 -5.26 15.05 20.21
C PHE A 36 -5.54 14.29 21.51
N CYS A 37 -4.85 13.18 21.79
CA CYS A 37 -5.04 12.36 22.99
C CYS A 37 -3.80 12.27 23.89
N GLN A 38 -2.65 12.82 23.47
CA GLN A 38 -1.37 12.75 24.21
C GLN A 38 -0.95 11.30 24.54
N LEU A 39 -1.29 10.35 23.66
CA LEU A 39 -0.89 8.97 23.79
C LEU A 39 0.47 8.73 23.13
N GLU A 40 1.32 7.94 23.78
CA GLU A 40 2.60 7.52 23.22
C GLU A 40 2.53 6.10 22.64
N LYS A 41 3.18 5.87 21.49
CA LYS A 41 3.17 4.56 20.83
C LYS A 41 4.05 3.58 21.62
N THR A 42 3.53 2.39 21.90
CA THR A 42 4.29 1.27 22.48
C THR A 42 4.38 0.11 21.48
N THR A 43 5.46 -0.67 21.56
CA THR A 43 5.61 -1.94 20.83
C THR A 43 5.11 -3.14 21.63
N ASP A 44 4.77 -2.91 22.90
CA ASP A 44 4.31 -3.93 23.83
C ASP A 44 2.81 -3.78 24.05
N VAL A 45 2.05 -4.73 23.52
CA VAL A 45 0.59 -4.75 23.58
C VAL A 45 0.06 -4.85 25.02
N GLU A 46 0.81 -5.47 25.94
CA GLU A 46 0.39 -5.66 27.33
C GLU A 46 0.49 -4.38 28.15
N LYS A 47 1.30 -3.41 27.69
CA LYS A 47 1.48 -2.09 28.32
C LYS A 47 0.51 -1.03 27.80
N ALA A 48 -0.24 -1.34 26.74
CA ALA A 48 -1.07 -0.36 26.05
C ALA A 48 -2.40 -0.10 26.77
N ASP A 49 -2.77 1.18 26.91
CA ASP A 49 -4.11 1.60 27.35
C ASP A 49 -5.14 1.54 26.21
N VAL A 50 -4.66 1.69 24.97
CA VAL A 50 -5.46 1.60 23.74
C VAL A 50 -4.81 0.62 22.78
N ILE A 51 -5.54 -0.40 22.35
CA ILE A 51 -5.05 -1.41 21.42
C ILE A 51 -5.89 -1.33 20.13
N ILE A 52 -5.23 -1.14 19.00
CA ILE A 52 -5.87 -0.89 17.71
C ILE A 52 -5.47 -1.99 16.72
N LEU A 53 -6.45 -2.67 16.15
CA LEU A 53 -6.25 -3.56 15.02
C LEU A 53 -6.64 -2.84 13.73
N ASN A 54 -5.67 -2.46 12.89
CA ASN A 54 -5.95 -1.89 11.57
C ASN A 54 -6.00 -3.02 10.53
N THR A 55 -7.18 -3.25 9.95
CA THR A 55 -7.49 -4.47 9.21
C THR A 55 -7.57 -4.26 7.69
N CYS A 56 -7.34 -5.34 6.94
CA CYS A 56 -7.43 -5.35 5.48
C CYS A 56 -8.26 -6.53 4.99
N SER A 57 -9.17 -6.29 4.05
CA SER A 57 -10.13 -7.30 3.54
C SER A 57 -9.59 -8.12 2.37
N ILE A 58 -8.45 -7.71 1.78
CA ILE A 58 -7.94 -8.30 0.52
C ILE A 58 -7.09 -9.55 0.74
N ARG A 59 -6.74 -9.90 1.99
CA ARG A 59 -5.95 -11.11 2.31
C ARG A 59 -6.85 -12.31 2.55
N GLU A 60 -6.39 -13.51 2.20
CA GLU A 60 -7.12 -14.74 2.51
C GLU A 60 -7.34 -14.88 4.04
N LYS A 61 -8.56 -15.28 4.41
CA LYS A 61 -9.02 -15.43 5.79
C LYS A 61 -8.86 -14.17 6.66
N ALA A 62 -9.07 -13.00 6.05
CA ALA A 62 -8.92 -11.72 6.73
C ALA A 62 -9.84 -11.61 7.96
N GLN A 63 -11.10 -12.03 7.82
CA GLN A 63 -12.08 -11.98 8.91
C GLN A 63 -11.69 -12.91 10.07
N GLU A 64 -11.31 -14.15 9.76
CA GLU A 64 -10.92 -15.12 10.78
C GLU A 64 -9.66 -14.67 11.54
N LYS A 65 -8.71 -14.02 10.86
CA LYS A 65 -7.52 -13.44 11.50
C LYS A 65 -7.89 -12.32 12.48
N VAL A 66 -8.86 -11.47 12.13
CA VAL A 66 -9.37 -10.42 13.04
C VAL A 66 -9.96 -11.06 14.29
N PHE A 67 -10.87 -12.02 14.15
CA PHE A 67 -11.49 -12.66 15.32
C PHE A 67 -10.50 -13.50 16.14
N SER A 68 -9.49 -14.10 15.50
CA SER A 68 -8.42 -14.80 16.21
C SER A 68 -7.58 -13.85 17.07
N GLU A 69 -7.27 -12.65 16.58
CA GLU A 69 -6.51 -11.66 17.34
C GLU A 69 -7.36 -11.06 18.47
N LEU A 70 -8.62 -10.71 18.17
CA LEU A 70 -9.57 -10.24 19.18
C LEU A 70 -9.77 -11.26 20.31
N GLY A 71 -9.77 -12.56 19.99
CA GLY A 71 -9.82 -13.63 20.97
C GLY A 71 -8.67 -13.58 21.98
N ARG A 72 -7.47 -13.21 21.55
CA ARG A 72 -6.30 -13.02 22.44
C ARG A 72 -6.44 -11.76 23.29
N TRP A 73 -6.84 -10.65 22.69
CA TRP A 73 -7.00 -9.39 23.42
C TRP A 73 -8.17 -9.39 24.41
N ARG A 74 -9.13 -10.31 24.24
CA ARG A 74 -10.16 -10.56 25.25
C ARG A 74 -9.55 -10.90 26.62
N GLU A 75 -8.46 -11.66 26.66
CA GLU A 75 -7.78 -12.02 27.90
C GLU A 75 -7.11 -10.80 28.54
N LEU A 76 -6.48 -9.94 27.73
CA LEU A 76 -5.90 -8.68 28.18
C LEU A 76 -6.95 -7.76 28.79
N LYS A 77 -8.10 -7.60 28.13
CA LYS A 77 -9.21 -6.78 28.65
C LYS A 77 -9.89 -7.38 29.87
N ALA A 78 -9.93 -8.71 29.99
CA ALA A 78 -10.40 -9.37 31.20
C ALA A 78 -9.46 -9.10 32.39
N ALA A 79 -8.14 -9.04 32.16
CA ALA A 79 -7.15 -8.70 33.17
C ALA A 79 -7.15 -7.20 33.52
N ASN A 80 -7.39 -6.32 32.54
CA ASN A 80 -7.50 -4.88 32.73
C ASN A 80 -8.72 -4.32 31.97
N PRO A 81 -9.86 -4.12 32.65
CA PRO A 81 -11.09 -3.61 32.04
C PRO A 81 -10.99 -2.18 31.48
N ASN A 82 -9.94 -1.43 31.83
CA ASN A 82 -9.74 -0.06 31.37
C ASN A 82 -9.10 0.02 29.97
N ILE A 83 -8.62 -1.11 29.42
CA ILE A 83 -8.07 -1.16 28.07
C ILE A 83 -9.18 -0.92 27.05
N VAL A 84 -8.93 0.01 26.12
CA VAL A 84 -9.81 0.26 24.98
C VAL A 84 -9.35 -0.55 23.77
N ILE A 85 -10.22 -1.42 23.26
CA ILE A 85 -9.97 -2.23 22.06
C ILE A 85 -10.68 -1.59 20.87
N CYS A 86 -9.90 -1.28 19.83
CA CYS A 86 -10.38 -0.66 18.61
C CYS A 86 -10.13 -1.58 17.39
N VAL A 87 -11.08 -1.62 16.46
CA VAL A 87 -10.94 -2.32 15.17
C VAL A 87 -11.19 -1.35 14.04
N GLY A 88 -10.15 -1.06 13.27
CA GLY A 88 -10.16 -0.14 12.14
C GLY A 88 -10.00 -0.85 10.80
N GLY A 89 -10.18 -0.12 9.70
CA GLY A 89 -9.78 -0.56 8.36
C GLY A 89 -10.86 -1.31 7.56
N CYS A 90 -10.46 -1.98 6.48
CA CYS A 90 -11.42 -2.49 5.49
C CYS A 90 -12.32 -3.63 6.02
N VAL A 91 -11.81 -4.50 6.91
CA VAL A 91 -12.68 -5.55 7.51
C VAL A 91 -13.66 -4.93 8.49
N ALA A 92 -13.25 -3.88 9.21
CA ALA A 92 -14.14 -3.11 10.07
C ALA A 92 -15.30 -2.51 9.27
N SER A 93 -15.03 -1.90 8.11
CA SER A 93 -16.09 -1.40 7.22
C SER A 93 -17.00 -2.50 6.66
N GLN A 94 -16.43 -3.68 6.35
CA GLN A 94 -17.22 -4.78 5.80
C GLN A 94 -18.15 -5.42 6.83
N GLU A 95 -17.66 -5.63 8.06
CA GLU A 95 -18.40 -6.35 9.09
C GLU A 95 -19.19 -5.41 10.02
N GLY A 96 -18.70 -4.20 10.25
CA GLY A 96 -19.36 -3.16 11.07
C GLY A 96 -19.88 -3.69 12.41
N GLU A 97 -21.19 -3.63 12.58
CA GLU A 97 -21.90 -4.12 13.78
C GLU A 97 -21.76 -5.62 14.04
N LEU A 98 -21.44 -6.44 13.03
CA LEU A 98 -21.21 -7.88 13.23
C LEU A 98 -19.99 -8.15 14.11
N ILE A 99 -18.97 -7.30 14.04
CA ILE A 99 -17.80 -7.37 14.95
C ILE A 99 -18.29 -7.23 16.39
N ARG A 100 -19.15 -6.24 16.68
CA ARG A 100 -19.68 -6.04 18.04
C ARG A 100 -20.56 -7.19 18.50
N LYS A 101 -21.38 -7.77 17.62
CA LYS A 101 -22.19 -8.94 17.97
C LYS A 101 -21.34 -10.17 18.33
N ARG A 102 -20.23 -10.40 17.62
CA ARG A 102 -19.33 -11.56 17.84
C ARG A 102 -18.26 -11.31 18.91
N ALA A 103 -17.84 -10.06 19.08
CA ALA A 103 -16.80 -9.63 20.01
C ALA A 103 -17.29 -8.40 20.79
N PRO A 104 -18.22 -8.57 21.76
CA PRO A 104 -18.85 -7.47 22.49
C PRO A 104 -17.89 -6.68 23.39
N TYR A 105 -16.66 -7.16 23.57
CA TYR A 105 -15.58 -6.50 24.30
C TYR A 105 -14.80 -5.49 23.45
N VAL A 106 -15.10 -5.35 22.15
CA VAL A 106 -14.57 -4.28 21.30
C VAL A 106 -15.31 -2.97 21.59
N ASP A 107 -14.57 -1.90 21.87
CA ASP A 107 -15.13 -0.59 22.24
C ASP A 107 -15.36 0.31 21.04
N ILE A 108 -14.49 0.25 20.04
CA ILE A 108 -14.51 1.16 18.89
C ILE A 108 -14.37 0.37 17.60
N VAL A 109 -15.27 0.61 16.64
CA VAL A 109 -15.16 0.09 15.27
C VAL A 109 -15.21 1.26 14.30
N PHE A 110 -14.22 1.41 13.43
CA PHE A 110 -14.16 2.52 12.47
C PHE A 110 -13.67 2.12 11.08
N GLY A 111 -14.12 2.82 10.05
CA GLY A 111 -13.72 2.58 8.66
C GLY A 111 -12.43 3.31 8.28
N PRO A 112 -11.83 3.00 7.10
CA PRO A 112 -10.66 3.72 6.59
C PRO A 112 -10.90 5.23 6.38
N GLN A 113 -12.15 5.61 6.11
CA GLN A 113 -12.56 6.99 5.87
C GLN A 113 -12.80 7.82 7.14
N THR A 114 -13.02 7.15 8.27
CA THR A 114 -13.44 7.79 9.52
C THR A 114 -12.36 7.76 10.60
N LEU A 115 -11.13 7.33 10.25
CA LEU A 115 -10.02 7.21 11.21
C LEU A 115 -9.68 8.52 11.94
N HIS A 116 -9.93 9.67 11.30
CA HIS A 116 -9.70 11.00 11.88
C HIS A 116 -10.62 11.27 13.09
N ARG A 117 -11.74 10.53 13.21
CA ARG A 117 -12.69 10.61 14.33
C ARG A 117 -12.29 9.73 15.51
N LEU A 118 -11.26 8.88 15.37
CA LEU A 118 -10.79 7.99 16.44
C LEU A 118 -10.49 8.72 17.76
N PRO A 119 -9.80 9.88 17.78
CA PRO A 119 -9.60 10.65 19.01
C PRO A 119 -10.91 11.00 19.71
N LYS A 120 -11.93 11.43 18.96
CA LYS A 120 -13.26 11.76 19.50
C LYS A 120 -13.94 10.50 20.07
N MET A 121 -13.93 9.40 19.33
CA MET A 121 -14.51 8.13 19.77
C MET A 121 -13.85 7.61 21.06
N LEU A 122 -12.53 7.76 21.20
CA LEU A 122 -11.81 7.42 22.43
C LEU A 122 -12.26 8.27 23.62
N HIS A 123 -12.39 9.58 23.44
CA HIS A 123 -12.90 10.47 24.48
C HIS A 123 -14.32 10.09 24.91
N ASP A 124 -15.19 9.71 23.96
CA ASP A 124 -16.55 9.26 24.26
C ASP A 124 -16.57 7.95 25.06
N VAL A 125 -15.73 6.97 24.71
CA VAL A 125 -15.56 5.73 25.49
C VAL A 125 -15.06 6.03 26.90
N TRP A 126 -14.03 6.87 27.07
CA TRP A 126 -13.50 7.23 28.39
C TRP A 126 -14.49 8.03 29.25
N LYS A 127 -15.41 8.78 28.64
CA LYS A 127 -16.51 9.47 29.34
C LYS A 127 -17.67 8.55 29.73
N GLY A 128 -17.66 7.30 29.28
CA GLY A 128 -18.72 6.33 29.56
C GLY A 128 -19.91 6.38 28.59
N ASN A 129 -19.74 6.99 27.40
CA ASN A 129 -20.79 7.05 26.36
C ASN A 129 -21.01 5.69 25.64
N GLY A 130 -20.38 4.62 26.12
CA GLY A 130 -20.47 3.28 25.55
C GLY A 130 -19.65 3.09 24.27
N ALA A 131 -19.78 1.91 23.67
CA ALA A 131 -19.06 1.54 22.46
C ALA A 131 -19.47 2.41 21.26
N GLN A 132 -18.50 2.72 20.40
CA GLN A 132 -18.63 3.61 19.25
C GLN A 132 -18.47 2.82 17.94
N VAL A 133 -19.29 3.12 16.93
CA VAL A 133 -19.17 2.55 15.58
C VAL A 133 -19.35 3.65 14.55
N ASP A 134 -18.36 3.80 13.67
CA ASP A 134 -18.47 4.70 12.52
C ASP A 134 -17.72 4.15 11.31
N VAL A 135 -18.45 3.49 10.42
CA VAL A 135 -17.92 2.90 9.18
C VAL A 135 -18.45 3.61 7.93
N SER A 136 -18.87 4.87 8.08
CA SER A 136 -19.39 5.70 7.00
C SER A 136 -18.29 6.15 6.02
N PHE A 137 -18.70 6.69 4.86
CA PHE A 137 -17.81 7.20 3.81
C PHE A 137 -18.07 8.71 3.58
N PRO A 138 -17.61 9.61 4.47
CA PRO A 138 -17.65 11.06 4.22
C PRO A 138 -16.73 11.44 3.05
N GLU A 139 -17.13 12.42 2.23
CA GLU A 139 -16.45 12.69 0.95
C GLU A 139 -15.04 13.29 1.08
N ILE A 140 -14.75 14.19 2.04
CA ILE A 140 -13.40 14.81 2.16
C ILE A 140 -12.98 15.16 3.59
N GLU A 141 -13.87 15.03 4.58
CA GLU A 141 -13.65 15.48 5.97
C GLU A 141 -12.37 14.93 6.62
N LYS A 142 -11.87 13.78 6.17
CA LYS A 142 -10.69 13.13 6.74
C LYS A 142 -9.44 14.00 6.70
N PHE A 143 -9.08 14.57 5.55
CA PHE A 143 -7.78 15.21 5.37
C PHE A 143 -7.70 16.58 6.07
N ASP A 144 -8.83 17.27 6.18
CA ASP A 144 -8.95 18.57 6.87
C ASP A 144 -8.77 18.49 8.40
N HIS A 145 -8.82 17.27 8.96
CA HIS A 145 -8.76 17.03 10.39
C HIS A 145 -7.53 16.23 10.84
N LEU A 146 -6.65 15.86 9.90
CA LEU A 146 -5.38 15.23 10.25
C LEU A 146 -4.38 16.29 10.74
N PRO A 147 -3.51 15.94 11.69
CA PRO A 147 -2.42 16.81 12.11
C PRO A 147 -1.40 17.02 10.97
N GLU A 148 -0.49 17.98 11.16
CA GLU A 148 0.58 18.24 10.20
C GLU A 148 1.37 16.96 9.87
N PRO A 149 1.73 16.74 8.59
CA PRO A 149 2.47 15.56 8.17
C PRO A 149 3.81 15.41 8.89
N ARG A 150 4.16 14.18 9.27
CA ARG A 150 5.45 13.87 9.89
C ARG A 150 6.16 12.70 9.18
N ALA A 151 7.45 12.84 8.96
CA ALA A 151 8.29 11.79 8.40
C ALA A 151 9.13 11.09 9.48
N GLU A 152 9.21 9.75 9.42
CA GLU A 152 10.12 8.93 10.26
C GLU A 152 11.40 8.51 9.49
N GLY A 153 11.55 8.93 8.23
CA GLY A 153 12.67 8.56 7.38
C GLY A 153 12.67 9.29 6.04
N PRO A 154 13.55 8.92 5.11
CA PRO A 154 13.76 9.66 3.87
C PRO A 154 12.73 9.38 2.77
N SER A 155 11.75 8.53 3.05
CA SER A 155 10.67 8.18 2.12
C SER A 155 9.34 8.29 2.86
N ALA A 156 8.34 8.88 2.20
CA ALA A 156 7.02 9.07 2.78
C ALA A 156 5.90 8.63 1.81
N PHE A 157 4.80 8.17 2.39
CA PHE A 157 3.56 7.89 1.67
C PHE A 157 2.66 9.12 1.69
N VAL A 158 2.16 9.52 0.52
CA VAL A 158 1.21 10.62 0.38
C VAL A 158 -0.01 10.08 -0.36
N SER A 159 -1.13 9.95 0.33
CA SER A 159 -2.40 9.57 -0.30
C SER A 159 -2.89 10.71 -1.17
N ILE A 160 -3.06 10.53 -2.48
CA ILE A 160 -3.56 11.58 -3.37
C ILE A 160 -5.05 11.43 -3.67
N MET A 161 -5.61 10.25 -3.40
CA MET A 161 -7.00 9.94 -3.65
C MET A 161 -7.42 8.70 -2.85
N GLU A 162 -8.72 8.54 -2.68
CA GLU A 162 -9.30 7.37 -2.01
C GLU A 162 -10.46 6.80 -2.82
N GLY A 163 -10.81 5.54 -2.55
CA GLY A 163 -11.88 4.83 -3.24
C GLY A 163 -11.53 4.41 -4.67
N CYS A 164 -12.43 3.67 -5.31
CA CYS A 164 -12.19 3.18 -6.68
C CYS A 164 -13.49 2.93 -7.43
N ASN A 165 -13.60 3.49 -8.63
CA ASN A 165 -14.80 3.37 -9.48
C ASN A 165 -14.70 2.27 -10.55
N LYS A 166 -13.71 1.38 -10.50
CA LYS A 166 -13.53 0.32 -11.53
C LYS A 166 -14.46 -0.88 -11.38
N TYR A 167 -14.96 -1.15 -10.17
CA TYR A 167 -15.87 -2.26 -9.86
C TYR A 167 -15.49 -3.61 -10.54
N CYS A 168 -14.20 -3.96 -10.50
CA CYS A 168 -13.74 -5.27 -10.97
C CYS A 168 -14.47 -6.38 -10.20
N SER A 169 -14.89 -7.45 -10.88
CA SER A 169 -15.85 -8.42 -10.32
C SER A 169 -15.34 -9.14 -9.07
N PHE A 170 -14.03 -9.20 -8.85
CA PHE A 170 -13.38 -9.81 -7.69
C PHE A 170 -12.99 -8.83 -6.58
N CYS A 171 -13.10 -7.52 -6.82
CA CYS A 171 -12.51 -6.51 -5.95
C CYS A 171 -13.53 -5.98 -4.93
N ILE A 172 -13.18 -6.05 -3.64
CA ILE A 172 -14.03 -5.56 -2.54
C ILE A 172 -13.80 -4.07 -2.22
N VAL A 173 -12.78 -3.46 -2.80
CA VAL A 173 -12.34 -2.10 -2.48
C VAL A 173 -13.46 -1.04 -2.62
N PRO A 174 -14.25 -1.00 -3.71
CA PRO A 174 -15.32 0.00 -3.86
C PRO A 174 -16.33 -0.04 -2.70
N TYR A 175 -16.56 -1.21 -2.12
CA TYR A 175 -17.52 -1.42 -1.03
C TYR A 175 -16.93 -1.15 0.37
N THR A 176 -15.61 -1.06 0.48
CA THR A 176 -14.90 -0.91 1.77
C THR A 176 -14.11 0.39 1.90
N ARG A 177 -13.94 1.13 0.80
CA ARG A 177 -13.28 2.45 0.76
C ARG A 177 -14.08 3.55 0.07
N GLY A 178 -15.25 3.23 -0.48
CA GLY A 178 -16.15 4.20 -1.12
C GLY A 178 -15.83 4.48 -2.59
N GLU A 179 -16.54 5.46 -3.13
CA GLU A 179 -16.32 5.99 -4.47
C GLU A 179 -15.00 6.75 -4.58
N GLU A 180 -14.52 6.88 -5.81
CA GLU A 180 -13.26 7.53 -6.10
C GLU A 180 -13.32 9.05 -5.88
N ILE A 181 -12.44 9.56 -5.01
CA ILE A 181 -12.36 10.97 -4.65
C ILE A 181 -10.88 11.39 -4.67
N SER A 182 -10.58 12.41 -5.48
CA SER A 182 -9.23 12.98 -5.58
C SER A 182 -9.06 14.13 -4.61
N ARG A 183 -7.90 14.20 -3.95
CA ARG A 183 -7.55 15.36 -3.13
C ARG A 183 -7.25 16.57 -4.01
N PRO A 184 -7.58 17.80 -3.59
CA PRO A 184 -7.15 19.02 -4.24
C PRO A 184 -5.62 19.06 -4.39
N VAL A 185 -5.15 19.62 -5.50
CA VAL A 185 -3.71 19.60 -5.85
C VAL A 185 -2.89 20.34 -4.82
N MET A 186 -3.38 21.49 -4.34
CA MET A 186 -2.67 22.33 -3.38
C MET A 186 -2.44 21.63 -2.05
N ASP A 187 -3.39 20.80 -1.59
CA ASP A 187 -3.26 20.05 -0.34
C ASP A 187 -2.18 18.97 -0.47
N VAL A 188 -2.13 18.30 -1.63
CA VAL A 188 -1.12 17.27 -1.91
C VAL A 188 0.27 17.90 -2.00
N ILE A 189 0.41 19.00 -2.75
CA ILE A 189 1.70 19.69 -2.90
C ILE A 189 2.15 20.33 -1.58
N GLY A 190 1.22 20.88 -0.79
CA GLY A 190 1.51 21.43 0.53
C GLY A 190 2.02 20.37 1.50
N GLU A 191 1.38 19.19 1.56
CA GLU A 191 1.87 18.06 2.36
C GLU A 191 3.26 17.60 1.91
N ILE A 192 3.51 17.51 0.60
CA ILE A 192 4.81 17.11 0.06
C ILE A 192 5.90 18.13 0.39
N ALA A 193 5.60 19.44 0.33
CA ALA A 193 6.53 20.49 0.68
C ALA A 193 6.95 20.41 2.15
N ILE A 194 5.99 20.23 3.07
CA ILE A 194 6.26 20.04 4.50
C ILE A 194 7.15 18.81 4.74
N LEU A 195 6.88 17.70 4.03
CA LEU A 195 7.69 16.49 4.14
C LEU A 195 9.11 16.69 3.59
N ALA A 196 9.26 17.45 2.51
CA ALA A 196 10.57 17.79 1.95
C ALA A 196 11.42 18.62 2.93
N GLU A 197 10.82 19.59 3.63
CA GLU A 197 11.47 20.36 4.69
C GLU A 197 11.96 19.48 5.86
N GLN A 198 11.29 18.34 6.10
CA GLN A 198 11.69 17.35 7.09
C GLN A 198 12.79 16.38 6.58
N GLY A 199 13.30 16.57 5.36
CA GLY A 199 14.37 15.77 4.77
C GLY A 199 13.88 14.52 4.03
N VAL A 200 12.57 14.41 3.72
CA VAL A 200 12.07 13.37 2.80
C VAL A 200 12.61 13.64 1.40
N LYS A 201 13.11 12.59 0.74
CA LYS A 201 13.62 12.65 -0.62
C LYS A 201 12.85 11.79 -1.61
N GLU A 202 12.11 10.79 -1.13
CA GLU A 202 11.27 9.93 -1.97
C GLU A 202 9.80 10.04 -1.56
N ILE A 203 8.94 10.41 -2.52
CA ILE A 203 7.48 10.42 -2.32
C ILE A 203 6.87 9.20 -3.01
N ASN A 204 6.04 8.48 -2.27
CA ASN A 204 5.21 7.40 -2.78
C ASN A 204 3.76 7.88 -2.82
N LEU A 205 3.27 8.26 -4.00
CA LEU A 205 1.88 8.64 -4.23
C LEU A 205 0.99 7.41 -4.11
N LEU A 206 0.03 7.47 -3.18
CA LEU A 206 -0.86 6.37 -2.85
C LEU A 206 -2.31 6.68 -3.23
N GLY A 207 -3.03 5.61 -3.53
CA GLY A 207 -4.46 5.60 -3.78
C GLY A 207 -4.91 4.18 -4.08
N GLN A 208 -6.20 3.96 -4.28
CA GLN A 208 -6.71 2.67 -4.76
C GLN A 208 -6.65 2.55 -6.28
N ASN A 209 -6.47 3.66 -6.98
CA ASN A 209 -6.31 3.72 -8.43
C ASN A 209 -5.70 5.06 -8.86
N VAL A 210 -4.41 5.26 -8.55
CA VAL A 210 -3.73 6.56 -8.71
C VAL A 210 -3.80 7.14 -10.13
N ASN A 211 -3.98 6.29 -11.14
CA ASN A 211 -4.01 6.74 -12.53
C ASN A 211 -5.23 7.57 -12.89
N ASP A 212 -6.35 7.42 -12.19
CA ASP A 212 -7.55 8.24 -12.39
C ASP A 212 -7.58 9.47 -11.45
N TYR A 213 -6.45 9.84 -10.84
CA TYR A 213 -6.37 11.09 -10.10
C TYR A 213 -6.82 12.27 -10.98
N GLN A 214 -7.75 13.07 -10.46
CA GLN A 214 -8.34 14.26 -11.07
C GLN A 214 -8.46 15.34 -9.99
N GLY A 215 -7.33 15.89 -9.54
CA GLY A 215 -7.31 16.90 -8.49
C GLY A 215 -7.77 18.28 -8.99
N GLU A 216 -8.59 18.96 -8.21
CA GLU A 216 -8.99 20.35 -8.50
C GLU A 216 -7.81 21.31 -8.27
N MET A 217 -7.62 22.22 -9.23
CA MET A 217 -6.66 23.32 -9.15
C MET A 217 -7.35 24.62 -8.70
N PRO A 218 -6.60 25.62 -8.18
CA PRO A 218 -7.19 26.88 -7.70
C PRO A 218 -7.97 27.68 -8.76
N ASP A 219 -7.70 27.46 -10.04
CA ASP A 219 -8.40 28.09 -11.17
C ASP A 219 -9.61 27.28 -11.66
N GLY A 220 -9.96 26.19 -10.96
CA GLY A 220 -11.05 25.28 -11.31
C GLY A 220 -10.71 24.28 -12.41
N SER A 221 -9.48 24.29 -12.94
CA SER A 221 -9.02 23.26 -13.87
C SER A 221 -8.68 21.95 -13.14
N ILE A 222 -8.54 20.86 -13.90
CA ILE A 222 -8.24 19.53 -13.36
C ILE A 222 -6.79 19.16 -13.64
N CYS A 223 -6.09 18.73 -12.59
CA CYS A 223 -4.77 18.14 -12.67
C CYS A 223 -4.88 16.61 -12.67
N ASP A 224 -4.43 15.99 -13.76
CA ASP A 224 -4.28 14.54 -13.81
C ASP A 224 -3.00 14.06 -13.11
N LEU A 225 -2.84 12.75 -12.95
CA LEU A 225 -1.64 12.17 -12.31
C LEU A 225 -0.33 12.60 -13.02
N ALA A 226 -0.35 12.70 -14.35
CA ALA A 226 0.84 13.03 -15.12
C ALA A 226 1.31 14.46 -14.79
N LEU A 227 0.39 15.42 -14.75
CA LEU A 227 0.68 16.79 -14.35
C LEU A 227 1.06 16.88 -12.86
N LEU A 228 0.42 16.09 -11.98
CA LEU A 228 0.79 16.04 -10.57
C LEU A 228 2.24 15.60 -10.39
N ILE A 229 2.68 14.56 -11.09
CA ILE A 229 4.08 14.09 -11.06
C ILE A 229 5.04 15.20 -11.52
N GLU A 230 4.68 15.95 -12.57
CA GLU A 230 5.47 17.08 -13.05
C GLU A 230 5.60 18.18 -11.96
N TYR A 231 4.54 18.45 -11.18
CA TYR A 231 4.61 19.39 -10.05
C TYR A 231 5.43 18.86 -8.87
N VAL A 232 5.23 17.60 -8.48
CA VAL A 232 5.98 16.98 -7.38
C VAL A 232 7.49 16.97 -7.67
N ALA A 233 7.87 16.74 -8.93
CA ALA A 233 9.26 16.77 -9.38
C ALA A 233 9.91 18.18 -9.29
N LYS A 234 9.12 19.23 -9.09
CA LYS A 234 9.60 20.61 -8.89
C LYS A 234 9.68 21.02 -7.43
N VAL A 235 9.28 20.16 -6.49
CA VAL A 235 9.44 20.44 -5.06
C VAL A 235 10.90 20.23 -4.68
N ASP A 236 11.55 21.30 -4.23
CA ASP A 236 12.93 21.25 -3.76
C ASP A 236 13.10 20.22 -2.64
N GLY A 237 14.10 19.35 -2.76
CA GLY A 237 14.36 18.26 -1.82
C GLY A 237 13.77 16.91 -2.22
N ILE A 238 12.78 16.88 -3.13
CA ILE A 238 12.23 15.63 -3.67
C ILE A 238 13.05 15.19 -4.89
N ASP A 239 13.84 14.14 -4.69
CA ASP A 239 14.72 13.58 -5.73
C ASP A 239 14.11 12.35 -6.41
N ARG A 240 13.02 11.77 -5.86
CA ARG A 240 12.43 10.53 -6.35
C ARG A 240 10.92 10.44 -6.12
N ILE A 241 10.21 9.98 -7.13
CA ILE A 241 8.75 9.82 -7.15
C ILE A 241 8.41 8.38 -7.50
N ARG A 242 7.50 7.80 -6.73
CA ARG A 242 6.85 6.52 -7.00
C ARG A 242 5.35 6.69 -6.92
N PHE A 243 4.65 5.81 -7.61
CA PHE A 243 3.24 5.59 -7.35
C PHE A 243 2.97 4.10 -7.39
N THR A 244 1.89 3.67 -6.74
CA THR A 244 1.45 2.27 -6.75
C THR A 244 -0.07 2.23 -6.86
N THR A 245 -0.59 1.07 -7.26
CA THR A 245 -2.02 0.79 -7.45
C THR A 245 -2.56 1.42 -8.73
N SER A 246 -2.23 0.80 -9.85
CA SER A 246 -2.56 1.27 -11.19
C SER A 246 -3.61 0.40 -11.89
N HIS A 247 -4.36 1.00 -12.82
CA HIS A 247 -5.30 0.29 -13.68
C HIS A 247 -4.93 0.51 -15.16
N PRO A 248 -4.76 -0.56 -15.99
CA PRO A 248 -4.30 -0.44 -17.37
C PRO A 248 -5.12 0.52 -18.25
N ILE A 249 -6.44 0.58 -18.06
CA ILE A 249 -7.31 1.53 -18.78
C ILE A 249 -6.95 2.98 -18.50
N ALA A 250 -6.68 3.30 -17.24
CA ALA A 250 -6.40 4.66 -16.79
C ALA A 250 -4.94 5.08 -17.05
N PHE A 251 -4.09 4.15 -17.50
CA PHE A 251 -2.71 4.44 -17.86
C PHE A 251 -2.66 5.17 -19.22
N SER A 252 -2.68 6.50 -19.16
CA SER A 252 -2.80 7.40 -20.32
C SER A 252 -1.49 7.55 -21.11
N ASP A 253 -1.61 8.00 -22.37
CA ASP A 253 -0.42 8.31 -23.19
C ASP A 253 0.38 9.49 -22.60
N ARG A 254 -0.28 10.49 -21.96
CA ARG A 254 0.40 11.57 -21.23
C ARG A 254 1.26 11.05 -20.09
N LEU A 255 0.76 10.08 -19.32
CA LEU A 255 1.54 9.46 -18.24
C LEU A 255 2.75 8.67 -18.79
N ILE A 256 2.60 8.01 -19.95
CA ILE A 256 3.73 7.40 -20.65
C ILE A 256 4.78 8.46 -21.02
N GLU A 257 4.37 9.60 -21.58
CA GLU A 257 5.29 10.69 -21.95
C GLU A 257 6.04 11.28 -20.74
N VAL A 258 5.41 11.31 -19.56
CA VAL A 258 6.06 11.76 -18.31
C VAL A 258 7.23 10.85 -17.92
N TYR A 259 7.12 9.52 -18.09
CA TYR A 259 8.25 8.61 -17.86
C TYR A 259 9.48 8.92 -18.72
N GLY A 260 9.30 9.53 -19.89
CA GLY A 260 10.40 9.95 -20.76
C GLY A 260 10.99 11.33 -20.43
N ARG A 261 10.32 12.13 -19.59
CA ARG A 261 10.67 13.55 -19.37
C ARG A 261 11.03 13.89 -17.91
N VAL A 262 10.49 13.15 -16.95
CA VAL A 262 10.68 13.42 -15.51
C VAL A 262 11.68 12.40 -14.93
N PRO A 263 12.93 12.79 -14.66
CA PRO A 263 13.95 11.88 -14.14
C PRO A 263 13.71 11.43 -12.69
N GLU A 264 12.98 12.22 -11.90
CA GLU A 264 12.60 11.87 -10.52
C GLU A 264 11.61 10.69 -10.49
N LEU A 265 10.82 10.51 -11.55
CA LEU A 265 9.92 9.35 -11.68
C LEU A 265 10.74 8.09 -11.99
N VAL A 266 10.72 7.14 -11.05
CA VAL A 266 11.56 5.94 -11.12
C VAL A 266 11.33 5.09 -12.37
N SER A 267 12.37 4.40 -12.85
CA SER A 267 12.27 3.33 -13.87
C SER A 267 11.58 2.06 -13.35
N HIS A 268 10.40 2.18 -12.76
CA HIS A 268 9.61 1.05 -12.28
C HIS A 268 8.12 1.32 -12.35
N LEU A 269 7.39 0.42 -13.02
CA LEU A 269 5.93 0.47 -13.09
C LEU A 269 5.33 -0.81 -12.54
N HIS A 270 4.46 -0.66 -11.53
CA HIS A 270 3.55 -1.70 -11.09
C HIS A 270 2.20 -1.55 -11.81
N LEU A 271 1.91 -2.41 -12.79
CA LEU A 271 0.67 -2.36 -13.57
C LEU A 271 -0.06 -3.72 -13.56
N PRO A 272 -0.98 -3.94 -12.60
CA PRO A 272 -1.78 -5.16 -12.48
C PRO A 272 -2.58 -5.50 -13.74
N ILE A 273 -2.31 -6.64 -14.37
CA ILE A 273 -3.11 -7.17 -15.48
C ILE A 273 -4.16 -8.19 -15.00
N GLN A 274 -3.87 -8.91 -13.91
CA GLN A 274 -4.69 -9.98 -13.31
C GLN A 274 -4.74 -11.29 -14.11
N SER A 275 -4.84 -11.25 -15.44
CA SER A 275 -4.80 -12.44 -16.31
C SER A 275 -4.28 -12.11 -17.72
N GLY A 276 -3.72 -13.10 -18.42
CA GLY A 276 -3.39 -12.97 -19.84
C GLY A 276 -4.48 -13.44 -20.81
N SER A 277 -5.62 -13.95 -20.31
CA SER A 277 -6.75 -14.36 -21.14
C SER A 277 -7.82 -13.28 -21.22
N ASP A 278 -8.14 -12.82 -22.43
CA ASP A 278 -9.20 -11.83 -22.67
C ASP A 278 -10.57 -12.30 -22.13
N LYS A 279 -10.86 -13.61 -22.22
CA LYS A 279 -12.09 -14.19 -21.66
C LYS A 279 -12.17 -13.95 -20.15
N ILE A 280 -11.06 -14.19 -19.44
CA ILE A 280 -10.98 -14.03 -17.99
C ILE A 280 -10.93 -12.55 -17.61
N LEU A 281 -10.21 -11.71 -18.37
CA LEU A 281 -10.21 -10.26 -18.19
C LEU A 281 -11.63 -9.66 -18.31
N MET A 282 -12.42 -10.11 -19.28
CA MET A 282 -13.83 -9.71 -19.40
C MET A 282 -14.67 -10.18 -18.21
N ALA A 283 -14.51 -11.43 -17.77
CA ALA A 283 -15.22 -11.96 -16.59
C ALA A 283 -14.82 -11.23 -15.30
N MET A 284 -13.58 -10.78 -15.22
CA MET A 284 -13.03 -9.93 -14.16
C MET A 284 -13.53 -8.47 -14.23
N LYS A 285 -14.24 -8.09 -15.30
CA LYS A 285 -14.61 -6.70 -15.63
C LYS A 285 -13.41 -5.76 -15.69
N ARG A 286 -12.31 -6.22 -16.28
CA ARG A 286 -11.11 -5.40 -16.48
C ARG A 286 -11.25 -4.38 -17.62
N ASN A 287 -12.19 -4.60 -18.54
CA ASN A 287 -12.51 -3.71 -19.66
C ASN A 287 -11.30 -3.37 -20.58
N HIS A 288 -10.31 -4.25 -20.63
CA HIS A 288 -9.18 -4.19 -21.56
C HIS A 288 -8.78 -5.62 -21.97
N THR A 289 -8.04 -5.73 -23.05
CA THR A 289 -7.46 -6.97 -23.57
C THR A 289 -5.97 -7.09 -23.21
N ALA A 290 -5.41 -8.29 -23.37
CA ALA A 290 -3.98 -8.54 -23.28
C ALA A 290 -3.21 -7.77 -24.37
N LEU A 291 -3.79 -7.61 -25.57
CA LEU A 291 -3.14 -6.88 -26.67
C LEU A 291 -3.02 -5.38 -26.36
N GLU A 292 -4.07 -4.75 -25.85
CA GLU A 292 -4.05 -3.34 -25.43
C GLU A 292 -3.05 -3.10 -24.31
N TYR A 293 -3.02 -4.00 -23.33
CA TYR A 293 -2.02 -3.98 -22.25
C TYR A 293 -0.59 -4.00 -22.82
N LYS A 294 -0.28 -4.98 -23.68
CA LYS A 294 1.03 -5.09 -24.32
C LYS A 294 1.38 -3.87 -25.17
N SER A 295 0.40 -3.28 -25.84
CA SER A 295 0.59 -2.05 -26.61
C SER A 295 1.05 -0.88 -25.72
N LYS A 296 0.42 -0.69 -24.55
CA LYS A 296 0.81 0.33 -23.58
C LYS A 296 2.23 0.10 -23.05
N ILE A 297 2.57 -1.14 -22.69
CA ILE A 297 3.92 -1.48 -22.22
C ILE A 297 4.97 -1.21 -23.31
N ARG A 298 4.70 -1.57 -24.57
CA ARG A 298 5.63 -1.28 -25.69
C ARG A 298 5.82 0.22 -25.92
N LYS A 299 4.76 1.03 -25.79
CA LYS A 299 4.89 2.51 -25.85
C LYS A 299 5.76 3.03 -24.70
N LEU A 300 5.56 2.51 -23.49
CA LEU A 300 6.34 2.88 -22.31
C LEU A 300 7.83 2.51 -22.46
N GLN A 301 8.13 1.29 -22.90
CA GLN A 301 9.50 0.84 -23.13
C GLN A 301 10.22 1.64 -24.22
N LYS A 302 9.51 2.26 -25.17
CA LYS A 302 10.12 3.15 -26.17
C LYS A 302 10.64 4.44 -25.55
N VAL A 303 9.94 5.00 -24.57
CA VAL A 303 10.34 6.25 -23.91
C VAL A 303 11.22 6.02 -22.68
N ARG A 304 11.16 4.83 -22.08
CA ARG A 304 11.97 4.40 -20.94
C ARG A 304 12.44 2.94 -21.10
N PRO A 305 13.52 2.68 -21.88
CA PRO A 305 13.95 1.32 -22.23
C PRO A 305 14.41 0.46 -21.05
N ASP A 306 14.86 1.09 -19.97
CA ASP A 306 15.35 0.47 -18.73
C ASP A 306 14.23 0.20 -17.70
N ILE A 307 12.96 0.43 -18.05
CA ILE A 307 11.86 0.30 -17.11
C ILE A 307 11.68 -1.14 -16.60
N SER A 308 11.66 -1.29 -15.27
CA SER A 308 11.29 -2.52 -14.60
C SER A 308 9.77 -2.62 -14.46
N LEU A 309 9.22 -3.81 -14.69
CA LEU A 309 7.78 -4.06 -14.64
C LEU A 309 7.43 -4.99 -13.49
N SER A 310 6.36 -4.65 -12.79
CA SER A 310 5.70 -5.58 -11.88
C SER A 310 4.20 -5.61 -12.10
N THR A 311 3.56 -6.70 -11.67
CA THR A 311 2.12 -6.91 -11.89
C THR A 311 1.49 -7.76 -10.80
N ASP A 312 0.16 -7.88 -10.86
CA ASP A 312 -0.60 -8.84 -10.06
C ASP A 312 -1.27 -9.84 -11.00
N ILE A 313 -1.32 -11.10 -10.59
CA ILE A 313 -1.96 -12.19 -11.33
C ILE A 313 -2.82 -13.02 -10.38
N ILE A 314 -4.06 -13.26 -10.79
CA ILE A 314 -5.00 -14.14 -10.08
C ILE A 314 -5.17 -15.41 -10.91
N VAL A 315 -4.79 -16.55 -10.33
CA VAL A 315 -4.99 -17.88 -10.95
C VAL A 315 -6.21 -18.58 -10.37
N GLY A 316 -6.86 -19.41 -11.17
CA GLY A 316 -8.04 -20.15 -10.74
C GLY A 316 -9.27 -19.27 -10.56
N PHE A 317 -9.40 -18.21 -11.35
CA PHE A 317 -10.64 -17.42 -11.38
C PHE A 317 -11.81 -18.31 -11.83
N PRO A 318 -13.05 -18.10 -11.35
CA PRO A 318 -14.20 -18.92 -11.75
C PRO A 318 -14.36 -18.99 -13.28
N GLY A 319 -14.28 -20.21 -13.83
CA GLY A 319 -14.36 -20.46 -15.27
C GLY A 319 -13.02 -20.45 -16.04
N GLU A 320 -11.88 -20.31 -15.35
CA GLU A 320 -10.54 -20.36 -15.95
C GLU A 320 -10.16 -21.77 -16.42
N THR A 321 -9.98 -21.93 -17.73
CA THR A 321 -9.54 -23.20 -18.34
C THR A 321 -8.03 -23.30 -18.41
N ALA A 322 -7.50 -24.48 -18.74
CA ALA A 322 -6.07 -24.67 -18.98
C ALA A 322 -5.55 -23.75 -20.11
N GLU A 323 -6.32 -23.54 -21.18
CA GLU A 323 -5.95 -22.64 -22.28
C GLU A 323 -5.84 -21.18 -21.82
N ASP A 324 -6.74 -20.71 -20.94
CA ASP A 324 -6.66 -19.37 -20.37
C ASP A 324 -5.41 -19.18 -19.50
N PHE A 325 -5.05 -20.22 -18.75
CA PHE A 325 -3.86 -20.23 -17.93
C PHE A 325 -2.59 -20.17 -18.81
N GLU A 326 -2.51 -20.95 -19.90
CA GLU A 326 -1.37 -20.88 -20.81
C GLU A 326 -1.23 -19.49 -21.47
N LYS A 327 -2.33 -18.82 -21.83
CA LYS A 327 -2.29 -17.42 -22.31
C LYS A 327 -1.68 -16.48 -21.27
N THR A 328 -1.96 -16.72 -19.99
CA THR A 328 -1.35 -15.98 -18.88
C THR A 328 0.15 -16.26 -18.78
N MET A 329 0.56 -17.53 -18.89
CA MET A 329 1.97 -17.92 -18.88
C MET A 329 2.75 -17.30 -20.06
N ASP A 330 2.17 -17.27 -21.25
CA ASP A 330 2.80 -16.70 -22.43
C ASP A 330 2.99 -15.18 -22.30
N LEU A 331 2.00 -14.47 -21.74
CA LEU A 331 2.13 -13.05 -21.45
C LEU A 331 3.24 -12.77 -20.42
N VAL A 332 3.34 -13.58 -19.37
CA VAL A 332 4.39 -13.46 -18.34
C VAL A 332 5.77 -13.69 -18.95
N LYS A 333 5.93 -14.72 -19.79
CA LYS A 333 7.18 -14.99 -20.52
C LYS A 333 7.56 -13.81 -21.42
N GLU A 334 6.60 -13.27 -22.18
CA GLU A 334 6.83 -12.18 -23.14
C GLU A 334 7.27 -10.88 -22.45
N LEU A 335 6.63 -10.51 -21.34
CA LEU A 335 6.84 -9.20 -20.70
C LEU A 335 7.94 -9.16 -19.65
N ASN A 336 8.46 -10.32 -19.23
CA ASN A 336 9.63 -10.44 -18.35
C ASN A 336 9.57 -9.59 -17.08
N TYR A 337 8.59 -9.88 -16.21
CA TYR A 337 8.37 -9.12 -14.98
C TYR A 337 9.50 -9.30 -13.96
N ASP A 338 9.86 -8.20 -13.30
CA ASP A 338 10.84 -8.11 -12.21
C ASP A 338 10.26 -8.50 -10.85
N MET A 339 8.93 -8.43 -10.74
CA MET A 339 8.18 -8.87 -9.58
C MET A 339 6.73 -9.15 -10.00
N SER A 340 6.09 -10.13 -9.37
CA SER A 340 4.64 -10.26 -9.49
C SER A 340 4.04 -10.76 -8.19
N PHE A 341 2.92 -10.16 -7.81
CA PHE A 341 2.08 -10.71 -6.75
C PHE A 341 1.10 -11.70 -7.38
N SER A 342 1.30 -12.98 -7.09
CA SER A 342 0.48 -14.06 -7.67
C SER A 342 -0.31 -14.77 -6.59
N PHE A 343 -1.63 -14.86 -6.79
CA PHE A 343 -2.56 -15.41 -5.81
C PHE A 343 -3.55 -16.38 -6.44
N ILE A 344 -3.98 -17.37 -5.67
CA ILE A 344 -5.18 -18.14 -6.00
C ILE A 344 -6.40 -17.25 -5.76
N TYR A 345 -7.35 -17.26 -6.68
CA TYR A 345 -8.63 -16.59 -6.51
C TYR A 345 -9.28 -16.97 -5.18
N SER A 346 -9.64 -15.95 -4.39
CA SER A 346 -10.33 -16.10 -3.12
C SER A 346 -11.63 -15.30 -3.20
N PRO A 347 -12.81 -15.94 -3.11
CA PRO A 347 -14.07 -15.25 -3.20
C PRO A 347 -14.23 -14.28 -2.02
N ARG A 348 -14.64 -13.05 -2.32
CA ARG A 348 -14.88 -12.01 -1.32
C ARG A 348 -16.38 -11.81 -1.14
N PRO A 349 -16.93 -11.98 0.07
CA PRO A 349 -18.35 -11.73 0.31
C PRO A 349 -18.77 -10.35 -0.22
N GLY A 350 -19.87 -10.30 -0.97
CA GLY A 350 -20.37 -9.06 -1.59
C GLY A 350 -19.82 -8.74 -2.98
N THR A 351 -18.80 -9.45 -3.47
CA THR A 351 -18.27 -9.24 -4.83
C THR A 351 -19.03 -10.06 -5.88
N PRO A 352 -19.23 -9.54 -7.11
CA PRO A 352 -19.91 -10.30 -8.17
C PRO A 352 -19.29 -11.67 -8.49
N ALA A 353 -17.95 -11.78 -8.43
CA ALA A 353 -17.24 -13.02 -8.70
C ALA A 353 -17.49 -14.10 -7.63
N ALA A 354 -17.86 -13.71 -6.40
CA ALA A 354 -18.13 -14.68 -5.33
C ALA A 354 -19.38 -15.53 -5.59
N SER A 355 -20.31 -15.05 -6.43
CA SER A 355 -21.49 -15.81 -6.87
C SER A 355 -21.27 -16.65 -8.13
N LEU A 356 -20.10 -16.57 -8.78
CA LEU A 356 -19.83 -17.34 -9.98
C LEU A 356 -19.55 -18.81 -9.64
N PRO A 357 -20.06 -19.76 -10.45
CA PRO A 357 -19.70 -21.17 -10.31
C PRO A 357 -18.20 -21.38 -10.51
N ASP A 358 -17.54 -21.95 -9.52
CA ASP A 358 -16.11 -22.22 -9.53
C ASP A 358 -15.84 -23.69 -9.86
N ASN A 359 -15.50 -23.94 -11.13
CA ASN A 359 -15.25 -25.28 -11.64
C ASN A 359 -13.77 -25.68 -11.60
N VAL A 360 -12.90 -24.85 -11.02
CA VAL A 360 -11.45 -25.13 -10.96
C VAL A 360 -11.14 -25.75 -9.60
N SER A 361 -10.62 -26.98 -9.59
CA SER A 361 -10.29 -27.67 -8.34
C SER A 361 -9.17 -26.95 -7.59
N MET A 362 -9.15 -27.07 -6.25
CA MET A 362 -8.05 -26.50 -5.46
C MET A 362 -6.67 -27.08 -5.80
N GLU A 363 -6.62 -28.31 -6.32
CA GLU A 363 -5.39 -28.94 -6.80
C GLU A 363 -4.88 -28.24 -8.06
N GLU A 364 -5.72 -28.05 -9.07
CA GLU A 364 -5.37 -27.29 -10.29
C GLU A 364 -4.94 -25.86 -9.96
N LYS A 365 -5.64 -25.18 -9.04
CA LYS A 365 -5.28 -23.83 -8.60
C LYS A 365 -3.87 -23.76 -8.01
N LYS A 366 -3.52 -24.74 -7.17
CA LYS A 366 -2.17 -24.84 -6.57
C LYS A 366 -1.11 -25.16 -7.60
N GLU A 367 -1.40 -26.07 -8.54
CA GLU A 367 -0.50 -26.41 -9.64
C GLU A 367 -0.22 -25.17 -10.51
N ARG A 368 -1.26 -24.46 -10.95
CA ARG A 368 -1.16 -23.22 -11.74
C ARG A 368 -0.35 -22.16 -11.00
N LEU A 369 -0.63 -21.93 -9.72
CA LEU A 369 0.14 -20.99 -8.90
C LEU A 369 1.63 -21.37 -8.85
N ALA A 370 1.95 -22.64 -8.60
CA ALA A 370 3.32 -23.11 -8.54
C ALA A 370 4.07 -22.93 -9.87
N ARG A 371 3.43 -23.27 -11.00
CA ARG A 371 3.98 -23.07 -12.35
C ARG A 371 4.25 -21.59 -12.65
N LEU A 372 3.29 -20.73 -12.33
CA LEU A 372 3.40 -19.28 -12.49
C LEU A 372 4.53 -18.69 -11.64
N GLN A 373 4.58 -19.05 -10.35
CA GLN A 373 5.61 -18.58 -9.42
C GLN A 373 7.01 -19.05 -9.83
N ALA A 374 7.15 -20.29 -10.34
CA ALA A 374 8.42 -20.78 -10.85
C ALA A 374 8.92 -19.94 -12.04
N GLN A 375 8.03 -19.60 -12.98
CA GLN A 375 8.37 -18.75 -14.12
C GLN A 375 8.78 -17.34 -13.68
N ILE A 376 8.00 -16.70 -12.82
CA ILE A 376 8.30 -15.35 -12.30
C ILE A 376 9.62 -15.36 -11.53
N THR A 377 9.84 -16.37 -10.66
CA THR A 377 11.09 -16.50 -9.90
C THR A 377 12.31 -16.61 -10.81
N SER A 378 12.19 -17.35 -11.91
CA SER A 378 13.25 -17.43 -12.93
C SER A 378 13.57 -16.07 -13.53
N GLN A 379 12.55 -15.28 -13.90
CA GLN A 379 12.70 -13.93 -14.46
C GLN A 379 13.30 -12.94 -13.45
N VAL A 380 12.77 -12.93 -12.23
CA VAL A 380 13.26 -12.11 -11.10
C VAL A 380 14.73 -12.41 -10.83
N ASN A 381 15.13 -13.69 -10.81
CA ASN A 381 16.52 -14.10 -10.61
C ASN A 381 17.41 -13.64 -11.77
N ALA A 382 16.97 -13.80 -13.02
CA ALA A 382 17.71 -13.34 -14.19
C ALA A 382 17.92 -11.82 -14.18
N ILE A 383 16.90 -11.04 -13.81
CA ILE A 383 17.00 -9.57 -13.68
C ILE A 383 17.92 -9.21 -12.51
N SER A 384 17.80 -9.88 -11.36
CA SER A 384 18.72 -9.65 -10.22
C SER A 384 20.18 -9.90 -10.63
N GLN A 385 20.41 -10.97 -11.39
CA GLN A 385 21.73 -11.35 -11.85
C GLN A 385 22.29 -10.38 -12.89
N SER A 386 21.45 -9.81 -13.77
CA SER A 386 21.88 -8.81 -14.75
C SER A 386 22.26 -7.47 -14.10
N MET A 387 21.77 -7.19 -12.89
CA MET A 387 22.18 -6.03 -12.11
C MET A 387 23.58 -6.19 -11.51
N VAL A 388 24.12 -7.40 -11.36
CA VAL A 388 25.47 -7.61 -10.81
C VAL A 388 26.52 -6.96 -11.70
N GLY A 389 27.41 -6.19 -11.10
CA GLY A 389 28.44 -5.39 -11.78
C GLY A 389 27.96 -4.01 -12.24
N THR A 390 26.66 -3.72 -12.19
CA THR A 390 26.12 -2.41 -12.57
C THR A 390 26.22 -1.40 -11.41
N LYS A 391 26.32 -0.12 -11.76
CA LYS A 391 26.21 1.01 -10.84
C LYS A 391 24.74 1.36 -10.63
N GLN A 392 24.30 1.44 -9.38
CA GLN A 392 22.91 1.73 -8.99
C GLN A 392 22.87 2.88 -7.99
N ARG A 393 22.01 3.87 -8.24
CA ARG A 393 21.74 4.97 -7.31
C ARG A 393 20.65 4.54 -6.32
N ILE A 394 20.97 4.48 -5.04
CA ILE A 394 20.06 3.99 -4.00
C ILE A 394 19.75 5.09 -2.98
N LEU A 395 18.53 5.09 -2.45
CA LEU A 395 18.17 5.88 -1.28
C LEU A 395 18.41 5.02 -0.04
N VAL A 396 19.33 5.43 0.83
CA VAL A 396 19.67 4.71 2.06
C VAL A 396 18.64 5.07 3.13
N SER A 397 18.02 4.07 3.73
CA SER A 397 16.86 4.28 4.61
C SER A 397 17.14 3.96 6.07
N ARG A 398 17.94 2.92 6.35
CA ARG A 398 18.18 2.42 7.70
C ARG A 398 19.37 1.47 7.74
N PRO A 399 19.86 1.09 8.93
CA PRO A 399 20.69 -0.09 9.10
C PRO A 399 19.96 -1.36 8.62
N SER A 400 20.72 -2.39 8.27
CA SER A 400 20.20 -3.69 7.90
C SER A 400 19.53 -4.36 9.10
N ARG A 401 18.55 -5.23 8.84
CA ARG A 401 17.78 -5.89 9.91
C ARG A 401 18.63 -6.91 10.67
N HIS A 402 19.63 -7.47 10.01
CA HIS A 402 20.45 -8.56 10.55
C HIS A 402 21.79 -8.08 11.11
N ASP A 403 22.27 -6.92 10.64
CA ASP A 403 23.57 -6.37 11.01
C ASP A 403 23.49 -4.83 11.05
N PRO A 404 23.58 -4.19 12.22
CA PRO A 404 23.57 -2.73 12.37
C PRO A 404 24.74 -2.00 11.72
N GLU A 405 25.84 -2.70 11.39
CA GLU A 405 27.01 -2.12 10.73
C GLU A 405 26.89 -2.14 9.19
N VAL A 406 25.86 -2.81 8.68
CA VAL A 406 25.51 -2.83 7.26
C VAL A 406 24.34 -1.87 7.03
N LEU A 407 24.40 -1.03 6.01
CA LEU A 407 23.32 -0.13 5.63
C LEU A 407 22.40 -0.78 4.60
N ALA A 408 21.13 -0.36 4.59
CA ALA A 408 20.12 -0.82 3.65
C ALA A 408 19.48 0.37 2.92
N GLY A 409 19.52 0.31 1.59
CA GLY A 409 18.85 1.26 0.71
C GLY A 409 18.00 0.59 -0.38
N ARG A 410 17.27 1.40 -1.15
CA ARG A 410 16.42 0.91 -2.25
C ARG A 410 16.81 1.52 -3.59
N THR A 411 16.93 0.67 -4.61
CA THR A 411 17.08 1.03 -6.03
C THR A 411 15.79 1.59 -6.61
N GLU A 412 15.85 2.13 -7.83
CA GLU A 412 14.66 2.56 -8.58
C GLU A 412 13.65 1.44 -8.82
N ASN A 413 14.09 0.20 -9.08
CA ASN A 413 13.19 -0.96 -9.17
C ASN A 413 12.81 -1.56 -7.81
N ASN A 414 12.92 -0.76 -6.74
CA ASN A 414 12.44 -1.08 -5.40
C ASN A 414 13.12 -2.30 -4.74
N ARG A 415 14.31 -2.68 -5.22
CA ARG A 415 15.10 -3.77 -4.63
C ARG A 415 15.92 -3.26 -3.46
N VAL A 416 15.97 -4.04 -2.39
CA VAL A 416 16.79 -3.74 -1.22
C VAL A 416 18.25 -4.05 -1.55
N VAL A 417 19.14 -3.10 -1.32
CA VAL A 417 20.59 -3.29 -1.42
C VAL A 417 21.20 -3.12 -0.03
N ASN A 418 21.95 -4.14 0.39
CA ASN A 418 22.74 -4.09 1.62
C ASN A 418 24.21 -3.81 1.27
N PHE A 419 24.84 -2.86 1.95
CA PHE A 419 26.25 -2.49 1.71
C PHE A 419 26.90 -1.92 2.97
N ILE A 420 28.23 -1.96 3.04
CA ILE A 420 28.99 -1.34 4.14
C ILE A 420 29.30 0.11 3.77
N GLY A 421 29.04 1.04 4.68
CA GLY A 421 29.29 2.46 4.47
C GLY A 421 29.06 3.32 5.74
N PRO A 422 29.42 4.60 5.69
CA PRO A 422 29.21 5.55 6.79
C PRO A 422 27.73 5.75 7.12
N LYS A 423 27.38 5.76 8.42
CA LYS A 423 25.98 5.87 8.90
C LYS A 423 25.34 7.21 8.50
N GLU A 424 26.16 8.21 8.21
CA GLU A 424 25.77 9.53 7.69
C GLU A 424 25.08 9.46 6.33
N LEU A 425 25.22 8.34 5.61
CA LEU A 425 24.49 8.11 4.36
C LEU A 425 23.00 7.83 4.59
N ILE A 426 22.57 7.47 5.81
CA ILE A 426 21.15 7.26 6.09
C ILE A 426 20.39 8.56 5.79
N GLY A 427 19.38 8.44 4.93
CA GLY A 427 18.61 9.57 4.44
C GLY A 427 19.16 10.22 3.18
N GLN A 428 20.27 9.73 2.63
CA GLN A 428 20.91 10.27 1.43
C GLN A 428 20.88 9.28 0.26
N PHE A 429 21.06 9.83 -0.94
CA PHE A 429 21.39 9.02 -2.11
C PHE A 429 22.86 8.70 -2.14
N CYS A 430 23.19 7.46 -2.50
CA CYS A 430 24.55 7.09 -2.84
C CYS A 430 24.56 6.13 -4.02
N ASP A 431 25.71 6.05 -4.68
CA ASP A 431 25.95 5.09 -5.74
C ASP A 431 26.64 3.85 -5.21
N VAL A 432 26.14 2.68 -5.59
CA VAL A 432 26.71 1.39 -5.25
C VAL A 432 26.94 0.55 -6.50
N ILE A 433 28.02 -0.23 -6.52
CA ILE A 433 28.17 -1.33 -7.48
C ILE A 433 27.51 -2.56 -6.88
N ILE A 434 26.57 -3.17 -7.59
CA ILE A 434 25.97 -4.43 -7.15
C ILE A 434 27.00 -5.55 -7.29
N THR A 435 27.27 -6.26 -6.21
CA THR A 435 28.29 -7.32 -6.16
C THR A 435 27.68 -8.71 -6.17
N GLU A 436 26.46 -8.86 -5.66
CA GLU A 436 25.81 -10.17 -5.51
C GLU A 436 24.29 -10.02 -5.57
N ALA A 437 23.64 -10.98 -6.25
CA ALA A 437 22.20 -11.15 -6.24
C ALA A 437 21.82 -12.26 -5.26
N LEU A 438 21.07 -11.91 -4.21
CA LEU A 438 20.49 -12.87 -3.27
C LEU A 438 18.98 -13.03 -3.58
N PRO A 439 18.31 -14.07 -3.05
CA PRO A 439 16.91 -14.36 -3.39
C PRO A 439 15.93 -13.18 -3.20
N ASN A 440 16.15 -12.33 -2.19
CA ASN A 440 15.23 -11.23 -1.83
C ASN A 440 15.92 -9.86 -1.69
N SER A 441 17.21 -9.77 -2.03
CA SER A 441 17.99 -8.53 -1.88
C SER A 441 19.23 -8.58 -2.75
N LEU A 442 19.86 -7.44 -2.94
CA LEU A 442 21.18 -7.33 -3.54
C LEU A 442 22.21 -7.02 -2.46
N ARG A 443 23.46 -7.38 -2.70
CA ARG A 443 24.60 -6.78 -2.00
C ARG A 443 25.29 -5.78 -2.91
N GLY A 444 25.75 -4.70 -2.32
CA GLY A 444 26.49 -3.67 -3.03
C GLY A 444 27.78 -3.29 -2.30
N ARG A 445 28.63 -2.59 -3.04
CA ARG A 445 29.79 -1.89 -2.51
C ARG A 445 29.65 -0.41 -2.84
N LEU A 446 29.83 0.44 -1.84
CA LEU A 446 29.81 1.89 -2.02
C LEU A 446 30.85 2.32 -3.06
N VAL A 447 30.44 3.16 -4.00
CA VAL A 447 31.36 3.87 -4.89
C VAL A 447 31.91 5.07 -4.12
N LEU A 448 33.20 5.07 -3.84
CA LEU A 448 33.89 6.25 -3.33
C LEU A 448 34.18 7.17 -4.52
N GLU A 449 33.73 8.42 -4.46
CA GLU A 449 34.08 9.45 -5.44
C GLU A 449 35.55 9.88 -5.33
#